data_AF-A0A318CHH9-F1
#
_entry.id   AF-A0A318CHH9-F1
#
_cell.length_a   1.000
_cell.length_b   1.000
_cell.length_c   1.000
_cell.angle_alpha   90.00
_cell.angle_beta   90.00
_cell.angle_gamma   90.00
#
_symmetry.space_group_name_H-M   'P 1'
#
loop_
_entity.id
_entity.type
_entity.pdbx_description
1 polymer ?
#
loop_
_entity_poly.entity_id
_entity_poly.type
_entity_poly.pdbx_seq_one_letter_code
_entity_poly.pdbx_strand_id
1 'polypeptide(L)'
;MKIATVMLILFAGSILCSLTVEPLPVIEDPLLMTVWGESIELQNITYFCDSLQIARDYSRFATVEDLASGAGYRIGRELPDEFFHPFYVTGTPYRTLVVIVGGAERGSAEDIVRIKTLASSVKGSGGKVLAIDIDVEGTGNDPVKEEFVRTIVPFLDVLIVAESPTDQYLPYLKSDTPILVELPVVVDLVSIFERDFGGGRCCD
;
A
#
# COMPACT_ATOMS: atom_id res chain seq x y z
N MET A 1 -20.33 36.91 -28.18
CA MET A 1 -20.27 35.77 -27.24
C MET A 1 -21.45 35.88 -26.29
N LYS A 2 -22.34 34.89 -26.26
CA LYS A 2 -23.56 34.92 -25.44
C LYS A 2 -23.19 34.60 -23.98
N ILE A 3 -23.88 35.23 -23.02
CA ILE A 3 -23.70 35.01 -21.57
C ILE A 3 -23.73 33.51 -21.22
N ALA A 4 -24.52 32.72 -21.96
CA ALA A 4 -24.59 31.26 -21.84
C ALA A 4 -23.24 30.54 -22.09
N THR A 5 -22.40 31.04 -23.01
CA THR A 5 -21.10 30.43 -23.33
C THR A 5 -20.09 30.67 -22.21
N VAL A 6 -20.16 31.83 -21.54
CA VAL A 6 -19.28 32.16 -20.40
C VAL A 6 -19.67 31.38 -19.15
N MET A 7 -20.97 31.20 -18.89
CA MET A 7 -21.44 30.35 -17.79
C MET A 7 -21.08 28.87 -17.98
N LEU A 8 -21.14 28.33 -19.19
CA LEU A 8 -20.76 26.93 -19.46
C LEU A 8 -19.27 26.68 -19.18
N ILE A 9 -18.40 27.64 -19.52
CA ILE A 9 -16.95 27.55 -19.27
C ILE A 9 -16.65 27.65 -17.77
N LEU A 10 -17.36 28.53 -17.04
CA LEU A 10 -17.24 28.64 -15.58
C LEU A 10 -17.73 27.37 -14.87
N PHE A 11 -18.81 26.75 -15.34
CA PHE A 11 -19.34 25.51 -14.77
C PHE A 11 -18.45 24.31 -15.10
N ALA A 12 -17.92 24.22 -16.32
CA ALA A 12 -16.96 23.19 -16.70
C ALA A 12 -15.63 23.32 -15.93
N GLY A 13 -15.18 24.56 -15.67
CA GLY A 13 -14.00 24.83 -14.85
C GLY A 13 -14.18 24.44 -13.38
N SER A 14 -15.38 24.62 -12.81
CA SER A 14 -15.65 24.22 -11.42
C SER A 14 -15.75 22.71 -11.21
N ILE A 15 -16.19 21.95 -12.23
CA ILE A 15 -16.28 20.49 -12.16
C ILE A 15 -14.88 19.84 -12.23
N LEU A 16 -13.93 20.49 -12.91
CA LEU A 16 -12.55 20.01 -13.01
C LEU A 16 -11.73 20.21 -11.72
N CYS A 17 -12.16 21.08 -10.81
CA CYS A 17 -11.47 21.32 -9.52
C CYS A 17 -11.94 20.41 -8.38
N SER A 18 -12.95 19.56 -8.55
CA SER A 18 -13.48 18.69 -7.47
C SER A 18 -12.95 17.26 -7.50
N LEU A 19 -12.00 16.93 -8.37
CA LEU A 19 -11.26 15.65 -8.36
C LEU A 19 -9.94 15.77 -7.59
N THR A 20 -9.91 16.58 -6.54
CA THR A 20 -8.82 16.51 -5.56
C THR A 20 -9.04 15.24 -4.75
N VAL A 21 -8.52 14.11 -5.23
CA VAL A 21 -8.18 12.98 -4.35
C VAL A 21 -7.38 13.60 -3.21
N GLU A 22 -7.87 13.51 -1.98
CA GLU A 22 -7.13 14.02 -0.83
C GLU A 22 -5.70 13.47 -0.91
N PRO A 23 -4.68 14.33 -0.79
CA PRO A 23 -3.30 13.86 -0.89
C PRO A 23 -3.10 12.80 0.18
N LEU A 24 -2.52 11.67 -0.22
CA LEU A 24 -2.19 10.60 0.71
C LEU A 24 -1.32 11.14 1.83
N PRO A 25 -1.40 10.57 3.06
CA PRO A 25 -0.44 10.90 4.09
C PRO A 25 0.97 10.64 3.52
N VAL A 26 1.92 11.51 3.85
CA VAL A 26 3.29 11.39 3.36
C VAL A 26 3.81 9.98 3.65
N ILE A 27 4.20 9.29 2.58
CA ILE A 27 4.79 7.96 2.65
C ILE A 27 6.27 8.16 2.92
N GLU A 28 6.70 7.70 4.08
CA GLU A 28 8.04 7.96 4.59
C GLU A 28 8.98 6.78 4.31
N ASP A 29 10.18 7.10 3.88
CA ASP A 29 11.28 6.14 3.75
C ASP A 29 12.04 5.97 5.07
N PRO A 30 12.70 4.81 5.31
CA PRO A 30 12.69 3.60 4.49
C PRO A 30 11.36 2.83 4.56
N LEU A 31 11.05 2.14 3.46
CA LEU A 31 9.82 1.36 3.30
C LEU A 31 10.10 -0.14 3.27
N LEU A 32 9.32 -0.89 4.05
CA LEU A 32 9.26 -2.35 4.01
C LEU A 32 7.95 -2.80 3.37
N MET A 33 8.04 -3.61 2.32
CA MET A 33 6.92 -4.33 1.73
C MET A 33 6.90 -5.78 2.22
N THR A 34 5.71 -6.28 2.53
CA THR A 34 5.43 -7.70 2.80
C THR A 34 4.13 -8.09 2.10
N VAL A 35 3.87 -9.38 1.98
CA VAL A 35 2.60 -9.91 1.49
C VAL A 35 1.87 -10.68 2.61
N TRP A 36 0.55 -10.69 2.55
CA TRP A 36 -0.32 -11.61 3.28
C TRP A 36 -1.10 -12.47 2.29
N GLY A 37 -1.11 -13.79 2.49
CA GLY A 37 -1.71 -14.73 1.54
C GLY A 37 -0.94 -14.84 0.22
N GLU A 38 -1.64 -15.21 -0.86
CA GLU A 38 -1.10 -15.24 -2.21
C GLU A 38 -1.71 -14.13 -3.06
N SER A 39 -0.87 -13.26 -3.59
CA SER A 39 -1.28 -12.19 -4.50
C SER A 39 -0.65 -12.41 -5.86
N ILE A 40 -1.47 -12.68 -6.87
CA ILE A 40 -1.01 -12.76 -8.26
C ILE A 40 -0.49 -11.41 -8.77
N GLU A 41 -0.94 -10.32 -8.16
CA GLU A 41 -0.55 -8.94 -8.50
C GLU A 41 0.76 -8.50 -7.85
N LEU A 42 1.36 -9.33 -6.98
CA LEU A 42 2.67 -9.07 -6.40
C LEU A 42 3.74 -8.78 -7.47
N GLN A 43 3.71 -9.51 -8.58
CA GLN A 43 4.64 -9.31 -9.69
C GLN A 43 4.41 -7.96 -10.40
N ASN A 44 3.15 -7.56 -10.60
CA ASN A 44 2.81 -6.28 -11.22
C ASN A 44 3.18 -5.10 -10.31
N ILE A 45 2.89 -5.20 -9.02
CA ILE A 45 3.31 -4.19 -8.02
C ILE A 45 4.83 -4.05 -8.00
N THR A 46 5.55 -5.17 -8.00
CA THR A 46 7.01 -5.20 -8.04
C THR A 46 7.53 -4.54 -9.32
N TYR A 47 6.96 -4.90 -10.48
CA TYR A 47 7.30 -4.32 -11.76
C TYR A 47 7.08 -2.80 -11.80
N PHE A 48 5.97 -2.29 -11.25
CA PHE A 48 5.71 -0.85 -11.18
C PHE A 48 6.74 -0.15 -10.30
N CYS A 49 7.02 -0.69 -9.12
CA CYS A 49 8.00 -0.11 -8.23
C CYS A 49 9.41 -0.10 -8.85
N ASP A 50 9.80 -1.14 -9.57
CA ASP A 50 11.12 -1.21 -10.23
C ASP A 50 11.19 -0.23 -11.41
N SER A 51 10.11 -0.13 -12.20
CA SER A 51 10.01 0.80 -13.32
C SER A 51 10.09 2.27 -12.88
N LEU A 52 9.57 2.55 -11.69
CA LEU A 52 9.57 3.88 -11.07
C LEU A 52 10.75 4.10 -10.11
N GLN A 53 11.64 3.11 -9.97
CA GLN A 53 12.80 3.15 -9.07
C GLN A 53 12.43 3.46 -7.61
N ILE A 54 11.27 2.97 -7.14
CA ILE A 54 10.83 3.13 -5.76
C ILE A 54 11.77 2.35 -4.84
N ALA A 55 12.47 3.08 -3.97
CA ALA A 55 13.42 2.52 -3.03
C ALA A 55 12.72 1.81 -1.87
N ARG A 56 12.73 0.48 -1.88
CA ARG A 56 12.03 -0.37 -0.92
C ARG A 56 12.78 -1.64 -0.62
N ASP A 57 12.55 -2.16 0.57
CA ASP A 57 12.87 -3.54 0.90
C ASP A 57 11.61 -4.39 0.80
N TYR A 58 11.74 -5.64 0.36
CA TYR A 58 10.66 -6.61 0.29
C TYR A 58 11.10 -7.93 0.92
N SER A 59 10.32 -8.40 1.88
CA SER A 59 10.45 -9.75 2.44
C SER A 59 9.08 -10.33 2.71
N ARG A 60 8.78 -11.46 2.07
CA ARG A 60 7.51 -12.16 2.19
C ARG A 60 7.20 -12.57 3.63
N PHE A 61 8.24 -12.99 4.36
CA PHE A 61 8.13 -13.55 5.71
C PHE A 61 8.78 -12.65 6.77
N ALA A 62 8.80 -11.33 6.53
CA ALA A 62 9.38 -10.37 7.46
C ALA A 62 8.86 -10.57 8.89
N THR A 63 9.76 -10.52 9.86
CA THR A 63 9.48 -10.64 11.30
C THR A 63 9.65 -9.30 12.02
N VAL A 64 9.25 -9.23 13.29
CA VAL A 64 9.46 -8.01 14.10
C VAL A 64 10.95 -7.78 14.36
N GLU A 65 11.72 -8.86 14.48
CA GLU A 65 13.17 -8.84 14.62
C GLU A 65 13.84 -8.27 13.37
N ASP A 66 13.33 -8.62 12.18
CA ASP A 66 13.77 -8.05 10.90
C ASP A 66 13.44 -6.55 10.84
N LEU A 67 12.21 -6.17 11.21
CA LEU A 67 11.80 -4.77 11.29
C LEU A 67 12.69 -3.96 12.25
N ALA A 68 13.03 -4.52 13.40
CA ALA A 68 13.91 -3.89 14.39
C ALA A 68 15.37 -3.81 13.93
N SER A 69 15.79 -4.73 13.05
CA SER A 69 17.12 -4.69 12.42
C SER A 69 17.24 -3.57 11.40
N GLY A 70 16.13 -3.01 10.91
CA GLY A 70 16.05 -1.83 10.05
C GLY A 70 16.31 -2.13 8.57
N ALA A 71 16.30 -1.07 7.76
CA ALA A 71 16.50 -1.14 6.31
C ALA A 71 17.78 -1.89 5.95
N GLY A 72 17.70 -2.73 4.92
CA GLY A 72 18.81 -3.52 4.41
C GLY A 72 19.30 -4.62 5.34
N TYR A 73 18.49 -5.07 6.31
CA TYR A 73 18.88 -6.09 7.31
C TYR A 73 19.39 -7.41 6.71
N ARG A 74 19.10 -7.67 5.44
CA ARG A 74 19.44 -8.89 4.72
C ARG A 74 20.26 -8.71 3.46
N ILE A 75 20.81 -7.51 3.23
CA ILE A 75 21.67 -7.26 2.06
C ILE A 75 22.82 -8.28 2.00
N GLY A 76 22.96 -8.94 0.85
CA GLY A 76 23.95 -9.99 0.57
C GLY A 76 23.61 -11.36 1.15
N ARG A 77 22.41 -11.55 1.71
CA ARG A 77 21.89 -12.82 2.27
C ARG A 77 20.39 -12.98 1.97
N GLU A 78 19.94 -12.43 0.86
CA GLU A 78 18.55 -12.44 0.42
C GLU A 78 18.09 -13.87 0.12
N LEU A 79 16.87 -14.21 0.52
CA LEU A 79 16.22 -15.42 0.04
C LEU A 79 15.67 -15.22 -1.38
N PRO A 80 15.33 -16.31 -2.10
CA PRO A 80 14.57 -16.19 -3.34
C PRO A 80 13.34 -15.30 -3.14
N ASP A 81 13.08 -14.45 -4.12
CA ASP A 81 11.97 -13.49 -4.15
C ASP A 81 12.02 -12.40 -3.07
N GLU A 82 13.13 -12.22 -2.36
CA GLU A 82 13.37 -11.03 -1.52
C GLU A 82 14.24 -10.00 -2.23
N PHE A 83 14.03 -8.72 -1.92
CA PHE A 83 14.80 -7.62 -2.52
C PHE A 83 15.12 -6.59 -1.45
N PHE A 84 16.38 -6.16 -1.38
CA PHE A 84 16.81 -5.13 -0.44
C PHE A 84 17.63 -4.07 -1.16
N HIS A 85 17.26 -2.81 -1.00
CA HIS A 85 17.91 -1.71 -1.69
C HIS A 85 19.03 -1.10 -0.83
N PRO A 86 20.28 -1.05 -1.32
CA PRO A 86 21.40 -0.42 -0.59
C PRO A 86 21.33 1.12 -0.63
N PHE A 87 20.14 1.68 -0.87
CA PHE A 87 19.91 3.12 -0.93
C PHE A 87 19.93 3.75 0.47
N TYR A 88 19.41 3.03 1.47
CA TYR A 88 19.38 3.49 2.86
C TYR A 88 20.65 3.08 3.62
N VAL A 89 21.01 3.87 4.63
CA VAL A 89 22.01 3.43 5.61
C VAL A 89 21.45 2.19 6.31
N THR A 90 22.17 1.06 6.20
CA THR A 90 21.74 -0.19 6.82
C THR A 90 21.44 -0.01 8.30
N GLY A 91 20.30 -0.52 8.75
CA GLY A 91 19.82 -0.36 10.12
C GLY A 91 18.98 0.88 10.38
N THR A 92 18.72 1.72 9.36
CA THR A 92 17.76 2.82 9.49
C THR A 92 16.37 2.26 9.78
N PRO A 93 15.66 2.73 10.83
CA PRO A 93 14.33 2.22 11.14
C PRO A 93 13.35 2.45 10.00
N TYR A 94 12.60 1.42 9.61
CA TYR A 94 11.52 1.57 8.64
C TYR A 94 10.47 2.56 9.16
N ARG A 95 10.04 3.46 8.28
CA ARG A 95 8.99 4.44 8.55
C ARG A 95 7.65 4.05 7.96
N THR A 96 7.67 3.19 6.95
CA THR A 96 6.45 2.69 6.31
C THR A 96 6.46 1.18 6.18
N LEU A 97 5.33 0.56 6.52
CA LEU A 97 4.99 -0.82 6.15
C LEU A 97 3.93 -0.82 5.07
N VAL A 98 4.18 -1.50 3.96
CA VAL A 98 3.17 -1.80 2.94
C VAL A 98 2.86 -3.28 2.99
N VAL A 99 1.58 -3.60 3.13
CA VAL A 99 1.07 -4.97 3.07
C VAL A 99 0.36 -5.16 1.74
N ILE A 100 0.90 -6.02 0.88
CA ILE A 100 0.22 -6.50 -0.32
C ILE A 100 -0.75 -7.58 0.13
N VAL A 101 -2.04 -7.34 -0.08
CA VAL A 101 -3.11 -8.24 0.33
C VAL A 101 -3.41 -9.19 -0.81
N GLY A 102 -3.31 -10.49 -0.55
CA GLY A 102 -3.67 -11.55 -1.48
C GLY A 102 -4.96 -12.28 -1.10
N GLY A 103 -5.23 -13.36 -1.80
CA GLY A 103 -6.23 -14.36 -1.43
C GLY A 103 -5.74 -15.23 -0.27
N ALA A 104 -6.67 -15.67 0.57
CA ALA A 104 -6.35 -16.57 1.67
C ALA A 104 -5.92 -17.95 1.12
N GLU A 105 -4.85 -18.49 1.69
CA GLU A 105 -4.33 -19.82 1.39
C GLU A 105 -4.04 -20.61 2.68
N ARG A 106 -3.45 -21.81 2.53
CA ARG A 106 -3.03 -22.59 3.69
C ARG A 106 -1.96 -21.83 4.47
N GLY A 107 -2.22 -21.57 5.75
CA GLY A 107 -1.31 -20.85 6.64
C GLY A 107 -1.62 -19.36 6.77
N SER A 108 -2.51 -18.81 5.95
CA SER A 108 -2.84 -17.38 6.00
C SER A 108 -3.50 -16.95 7.31
N ALA A 109 -4.25 -17.85 7.97
CA ALA A 109 -4.92 -17.56 9.23
C ALA A 109 -3.90 -17.32 10.36
N GLU A 110 -2.89 -18.19 10.48
CA GLU A 110 -1.79 -18.02 11.43
C GLU A 110 -0.96 -16.78 11.10
N ASP A 111 -0.82 -16.47 9.82
CA ASP A 111 -0.03 -15.35 9.33
C ASP A 111 -0.62 -13.96 9.64
N ILE A 112 -1.93 -13.89 9.92
CA ILE A 112 -2.59 -12.65 10.38
C ILE A 112 -1.87 -12.07 11.61
N VAL A 113 -1.41 -12.95 12.51
CA VAL A 113 -0.69 -12.54 13.73
C VAL A 113 0.63 -11.85 13.37
N ARG A 114 1.37 -12.36 12.38
CA ARG A 114 2.63 -11.76 11.93
C ARG A 114 2.37 -10.36 11.40
N ILE A 115 1.42 -10.21 10.47
CA ILE A 115 1.10 -8.93 9.86
C ILE A 115 0.61 -7.91 10.89
N LYS A 116 -0.28 -8.33 11.80
CA LYS A 116 -0.73 -7.48 12.92
C LYS A 116 0.44 -7.00 13.77
N THR A 117 1.39 -7.87 14.08
CA THR A 117 2.51 -7.54 14.95
C THR A 117 3.48 -6.57 14.27
N LEU A 118 3.76 -6.77 12.97
CA LEU A 118 4.52 -5.82 12.15
C LEU A 118 3.85 -4.45 12.12
N ALA A 119 2.56 -4.40 11.78
CA ALA A 119 1.80 -3.17 11.69
C ALA A 119 1.76 -2.44 13.05
N SER A 120 1.48 -3.17 14.13
CA SER A 120 1.49 -2.59 15.49
C SER A 120 2.86 -2.05 15.88
N SER A 121 3.96 -2.70 15.48
CA SER A 121 5.31 -2.25 15.76
C SER A 121 5.64 -0.95 15.02
N VAL A 122 5.33 -0.88 13.72
CA VAL A 122 5.50 0.33 12.91
C VAL A 122 4.64 1.48 13.42
N LYS A 123 3.37 1.24 13.78
CA LYS A 123 2.52 2.27 14.40
C LYS A 123 3.07 2.73 15.74
N GLY A 124 3.61 1.82 16.55
CA GLY A 124 4.21 2.12 17.85
C GLY A 124 5.45 3.03 17.76
N SER A 125 6.16 3.04 16.64
CA SER A 125 7.30 3.93 16.37
C SER A 125 6.91 5.23 15.64
N GLY A 126 5.61 5.45 15.42
CA GLY A 126 5.06 6.62 14.72
C GLY A 126 5.04 6.51 13.19
N GLY A 127 5.35 5.33 12.64
CA GLY A 127 5.34 5.08 11.20
C GLY A 127 3.94 4.93 10.61
N LYS A 128 3.91 4.69 9.29
CA LYS A 128 2.71 4.51 8.48
C LYS A 128 2.51 3.07 8.07
N VAL A 129 1.25 2.63 8.00
CA VAL A 129 0.89 1.32 7.47
C VAL A 129 -0.09 1.50 6.32
N LEU A 130 0.25 0.90 5.18
CA LEU A 130 -0.58 0.91 3.99
C LEU A 130 -0.94 -0.53 3.61
N ALA A 131 -2.15 -0.71 3.08
CA ALA A 131 -2.56 -1.95 2.43
C ALA A 131 -2.84 -1.70 0.95
N ILE A 132 -2.41 -2.63 0.10
CA ILE A 132 -2.74 -2.66 -1.32
C ILE A 132 -3.46 -3.99 -1.57
N ASP A 133 -4.77 -3.96 -1.78
CA ASP A 133 -5.60 -5.12 -2.11
C ASP A 133 -6.08 -5.03 -3.55
N ILE A 134 -5.45 -5.81 -4.42
CA ILE A 134 -5.86 -5.93 -5.82
C ILE A 134 -6.36 -7.36 -6.01
N ASP A 135 -7.66 -7.50 -6.26
CA ASP A 135 -8.33 -8.78 -6.37
C ASP A 135 -9.03 -8.90 -7.72
N VAL A 136 -8.26 -9.31 -8.73
CA VAL A 136 -8.77 -9.53 -10.09
C VAL A 136 -9.55 -10.85 -10.24
N GLU A 137 -9.43 -11.77 -9.28
CA GLU A 137 -10.10 -13.08 -9.31
C GLU A 137 -11.44 -13.09 -8.57
N GLY A 138 -11.74 -12.03 -7.82
CA GLY A 138 -13.00 -11.87 -7.11
C GLY A 138 -13.15 -12.90 -5.99
N THR A 139 -12.14 -13.01 -5.12
CA THR A 139 -12.11 -13.90 -3.94
C THR A 139 -13.09 -13.47 -2.83
N GLY A 140 -14.27 -12.99 -3.22
CA GLY A 140 -15.30 -12.44 -2.36
C GLY A 140 -15.76 -13.41 -1.27
N ASN A 141 -15.88 -12.87 -0.05
CA ASN A 141 -16.38 -13.52 1.17
C ASN A 141 -15.59 -14.74 1.65
N ASP A 142 -14.25 -14.65 1.69
CA ASP A 142 -13.44 -15.56 2.48
C ASP A 142 -13.41 -15.15 3.97
N PRO A 143 -13.75 -16.04 4.92
CA PRO A 143 -13.80 -15.70 6.36
C PRO A 143 -12.43 -15.42 6.98
N VAL A 144 -11.35 -15.98 6.43
CA VAL A 144 -9.97 -15.70 6.84
C VAL A 144 -9.55 -14.31 6.33
N LYS A 145 -9.94 -13.94 5.09
CA LYS A 145 -9.78 -12.57 4.58
C LYS A 145 -10.58 -11.57 5.42
N GLU A 146 -11.82 -11.89 5.81
CA GLU A 146 -12.60 -11.05 6.72
C GLU A 146 -11.89 -10.86 8.08
N GLU A 147 -11.34 -11.93 8.65
CA GLU A 147 -10.56 -11.85 9.89
C GLU A 147 -9.29 -11.00 9.73
N PHE A 148 -8.59 -11.14 8.61
CA PHE A 148 -7.43 -10.32 8.28
C PHE A 148 -7.82 -8.84 8.20
N VAL A 149 -8.85 -8.51 7.41
CA VAL A 149 -9.36 -7.15 7.22
C VAL A 149 -9.74 -6.52 8.57
N ARG A 150 -10.57 -7.21 9.37
CA ARG A 150 -10.96 -6.75 10.71
C ARG A 150 -9.75 -6.47 11.61
N THR A 151 -8.71 -7.28 11.47
CA THR A 151 -7.51 -7.20 12.30
C THR A 151 -6.58 -6.08 11.88
N ILE A 152 -6.41 -5.86 10.57
CA ILE A 152 -5.40 -4.93 10.05
C ILE A 152 -5.92 -3.51 9.87
N VAL A 153 -7.20 -3.33 9.51
CA VAL A 153 -7.82 -2.00 9.27
C VAL A 153 -7.55 -1.00 10.40
N PRO A 154 -7.62 -1.36 11.69
CA PRO A 154 -7.32 -0.43 12.79
C PRO A 154 -5.90 0.16 12.79
N PHE A 155 -4.97 -0.42 12.04
CA PHE A 155 -3.58 0.05 11.93
C PHE A 155 -3.34 0.86 10.66
N LEU A 156 -4.22 0.77 9.66
CA LEU A 156 -3.99 1.36 8.34
C LEU A 156 -4.12 2.89 8.39
N ASP A 157 -3.19 3.55 7.71
CA ASP A 157 -3.28 4.97 7.35
C ASP A 157 -3.87 5.12 5.93
N VAL A 158 -3.58 4.18 5.03
CA VAL A 158 -4.09 4.14 3.65
C VAL A 158 -4.51 2.72 3.29
N LEU A 159 -5.64 2.62 2.59
CA LEU A 159 -6.12 1.40 1.96
C LEU A 159 -6.31 1.68 0.47
N ILE A 160 -5.49 1.06 -0.38
CA ILE A 160 -5.63 1.12 -1.82
C ILE A 160 -6.29 -0.17 -2.28
N VAL A 161 -7.39 -0.05 -3.01
CA VAL A 161 -8.13 -1.17 -3.57
C VAL A 161 -8.31 -0.98 -5.06
N ALA A 162 -8.12 -2.03 -5.83
CA ALA A 162 -8.44 -2.05 -7.26
C ALA A 162 -9.06 -3.38 -7.61
N GLU A 163 -10.19 -3.36 -8.33
CA GLU A 163 -10.94 -4.57 -8.76
C GLU A 163 -11.47 -5.45 -7.60
N SER A 164 -11.03 -5.22 -6.36
CA SER A 164 -11.50 -5.81 -5.12
C SER A 164 -12.78 -5.15 -4.61
N PRO A 165 -13.79 -5.91 -4.13
CA PRO A 165 -14.97 -5.34 -3.51
C PRO A 165 -14.63 -4.56 -2.25
N THR A 166 -14.95 -3.26 -2.23
CA THR A 166 -14.71 -2.39 -1.07
C THR A 166 -15.62 -2.71 0.12
N ASP A 167 -16.77 -3.33 -0.14
CA ASP A 167 -17.78 -3.72 0.84
C ASP A 167 -17.23 -4.52 2.02
N GLN A 168 -16.16 -5.31 1.83
CA GLN A 168 -15.54 -6.09 2.90
C GLN A 168 -14.80 -5.24 3.95
N TYR A 169 -14.37 -4.03 3.56
CA TYR A 169 -13.63 -3.11 4.43
C TYR A 169 -14.56 -2.13 5.15
N LEU A 170 -15.66 -1.71 4.50
CA LEU A 170 -16.58 -0.67 5.01
C LEU A 170 -17.03 -0.87 6.47
N PRO A 171 -17.35 -2.09 6.96
CA PRO A 171 -17.77 -2.30 8.35
C PRO A 171 -16.69 -1.96 9.39
N TYR A 172 -15.43 -1.94 8.98
CA TYR A 172 -14.26 -1.80 9.85
C TYR A 172 -13.61 -0.42 9.74
N LEU A 173 -13.92 0.36 8.70
CA LEU A 173 -13.47 1.74 8.56
C LEU A 173 -14.09 2.59 9.66
N LYS A 174 -13.25 3.25 10.45
CA LYS A 174 -13.68 4.12 11.56
C LYS A 174 -13.17 5.53 11.30
N SER A 175 -14.10 6.48 11.18
CA SER A 175 -13.75 7.89 10.94
C SER A 175 -13.03 8.07 9.60
N ASP A 176 -12.10 9.02 9.54
CA ASP A 176 -11.43 9.44 8.31
C ASP A 176 -10.16 8.61 8.02
N THR A 177 -9.88 7.58 8.82
CA THR A 177 -8.71 6.69 8.62
C THR A 177 -9.11 5.21 8.63
N PRO A 178 -8.55 4.39 7.74
CA PRO A 178 -7.62 4.76 6.66
C PRO A 178 -8.27 5.61 5.56
N ILE A 179 -7.46 6.39 4.85
CA ILE A 179 -7.88 6.98 3.57
C ILE A 179 -8.05 5.83 2.58
N LEU A 180 -9.27 5.67 2.07
CA LEU A 180 -9.62 4.67 1.06
C LEU A 180 -9.39 5.26 -0.33
N VAL A 181 -8.54 4.60 -1.13
CA VAL A 181 -8.32 4.92 -2.54
C VAL A 181 -8.84 3.77 -3.38
N GLU A 182 -9.96 4.00 -4.06
CA GLU A 182 -10.54 3.06 -5.02
C GLU A 182 -10.02 3.36 -6.42
N LEU A 183 -9.31 2.40 -7.00
CA LEU A 183 -8.79 2.46 -8.34
C LEU A 183 -9.67 1.62 -9.28
N PRO A 184 -10.03 2.14 -10.46
CA PRO A 184 -10.79 1.38 -11.45
C PRO A 184 -10.10 0.09 -11.90
N VAL A 185 -8.77 0.13 -12.05
CA VAL A 185 -7.94 -0.98 -12.55
C VAL A 185 -6.55 -0.96 -11.92
N VAL A 186 -5.87 -2.10 -11.85
CA VAL A 186 -4.52 -2.22 -11.28
C VAL A 186 -3.49 -1.25 -11.88
N VAL A 187 -3.56 -0.96 -13.18
CA VAL A 187 -2.58 -0.08 -13.85
C VAL A 187 -2.61 1.36 -13.32
N ASP A 188 -3.73 1.80 -12.72
CA ASP A 188 -3.83 3.13 -12.13
C ASP A 188 -2.96 3.29 -10.87
N LEU A 189 -2.51 2.17 -10.27
CA LEU A 189 -1.57 2.17 -9.13
C LEU A 189 -0.26 2.88 -9.49
N VAL A 190 0.17 2.82 -10.76
CA VAL A 190 1.36 3.53 -11.27
C VAL A 190 1.27 5.02 -10.96
N SER A 191 0.09 5.63 -11.10
CA SER A 191 -0.09 7.07 -10.86
C SER A 191 0.05 7.43 -9.38
N ILE A 192 -0.43 6.55 -8.48
CA ILE A 192 -0.26 6.72 -7.03
C ILE A 192 1.22 6.56 -6.66
N PHE A 193 1.88 5.54 -7.22
CA PHE A 193 3.30 5.31 -7.02
C PHE A 193 4.14 6.49 -7.51
N GLU A 194 3.90 7.01 -8.72
CA GLU A 194 4.61 8.19 -9.23
C GLU A 194 4.41 9.44 -8.37
N ARG A 195 3.19 9.66 -7.87
CA ARG A 195 2.84 10.86 -7.09
C ARG A 195 3.34 10.81 -5.65
N ASP A 196 3.18 9.66 -4.99
CA ASP A 196 3.28 9.55 -3.53
C ASP A 196 4.46 8.70 -3.04
N PHE A 197 5.06 7.85 -3.89
CA PHE A 197 6.18 6.96 -3.52
C PHE A 197 7.46 7.23 -4.33
N GLY A 198 7.32 7.65 -5.58
CA GLY A 198 8.41 8.05 -6.44
C GLY A 198 8.92 9.37 -5.91
N GLY A 199 9.81 9.32 -4.90
CA GLY A 199 10.49 10.48 -4.34
C GLY A 199 10.90 11.37 -5.50
N GLY A 200 10.18 12.49 -5.64
CA GLY A 200 9.94 13.12 -6.95
C GLY A 200 11.20 13.16 -7.78
N ARG A 201 11.11 12.81 -9.07
CA ARG A 201 12.18 12.91 -10.08
C ARG A 201 12.90 14.26 -9.93
N CYS A 202 13.90 14.30 -9.06
CA CYS A 202 14.70 15.47 -8.80
C CYS A 202 15.96 15.24 -9.60
N CYS A 203 16.01 15.96 -10.73
CA CYS A 203 17.10 16.05 -11.70
C CYS A 203 17.01 15.02 -12.85
N ASP A 204 16.21 15.35 -13.86
CA ASP A 204 16.64 15.19 -15.26
C ASP A 204 17.35 16.48 -15.70
#